data_AF-A0AAN7WAS7-F1
#
_entry.id   AF-A0AAN7WAS7-F1
#
_cell.length_a   1.000
_cell.length_b   1.000
_cell.length_c   1.000
_cell.angle_alpha   90.00
_cell.angle_beta   90.00
_cell.angle_gamma   90.00
#
_symmetry.space_group_name_H-M   'P 1'
#
loop_
_entity.id
_entity.type
_entity.pdbx_description
1 polymer ?
#
loop_
_entity_poly.entity_id
_entity_poly.type
_entity_poly.pdbx_seq_one_letter_code
_entity_poly.pdbx_strand_id
1 'polypeptide(L)'
;MLRRAYLLVVAIICATDVVNASTLGRSINNGLELKIMPLGASIVYGTDSTDGNGFRLRLRDLLESGGNKVSYVGKDDFIILQQVPPTDRLHSLGTAFHGNMSNNACEAYPGRTIDEADQHALHSHAYKYLPNVVLVHLGTNDCMREANETAGEAADHFSTLLSTIKEQDADTLVLASTLIRNLVPSVDQCIAAFNDRLPSIVRKARATGQKVALVNMHDAVPRSDINSTDATHPNDAGYAIMARMWYEGLVNASAFISPPNSTGKGAPVTPSAAAELRHTSSVMIGMFVMLVVWVVLA
;
A
#
# COMPACT_ATOMS: atom_id res chain seq x y z
N MET A 1 -36.74 45.75 23.94
CA MET A 1 -35.85 44.57 24.02
C MET A 1 -35.67 44.00 22.62
N LEU A 2 -34.66 44.43 21.86
CA LEU A 2 -34.34 43.89 20.54
C LEU A 2 -33.29 42.79 20.69
N ARG A 3 -33.66 41.54 20.38
CA ARG A 3 -32.71 40.41 20.29
C ARG A 3 -32.03 40.46 18.92
N ARG A 4 -30.71 40.71 18.90
CA ARG A 4 -29.86 40.53 17.72
C ARG A 4 -29.63 39.04 17.51
N ALA A 5 -30.16 38.48 16.44
CA ALA A 5 -29.82 37.14 15.98
C ALA A 5 -28.49 37.23 15.20
N TYR A 6 -27.46 36.55 15.70
CA TYR A 6 -26.23 36.33 14.94
C TYR A 6 -26.47 35.17 13.98
N LEU A 7 -26.53 35.47 12.69
CA LEU A 7 -26.58 34.47 11.62
C LEU A 7 -25.16 33.92 11.44
N LEU A 8 -24.90 32.72 11.97
CA LEU A 8 -23.67 31.98 11.73
C LEU A 8 -23.73 31.43 10.31
N VAL A 9 -23.06 32.09 9.36
CA VAL A 9 -22.86 31.55 8.02
C VAL A 9 -21.82 30.43 8.12
N VAL A 10 -22.28 29.20 8.23
CA VAL A 10 -21.44 28.01 8.02
C VAL A 10 -21.24 27.90 6.51
N ALA A 11 -20.08 28.34 6.03
CA ALA A 11 -19.66 28.10 4.65
C ALA A 11 -19.36 26.60 4.50
N ILE A 12 -20.31 25.85 3.96
CA ILE A 12 -20.07 24.50 3.46
C ILE A 12 -19.34 24.69 2.12
N ILE A 13 -18.03 24.50 2.13
CA ILE A 13 -17.26 24.37 0.89
C ILE A 13 -17.54 22.96 0.36
N CYS A 14 -18.55 22.83 -0.49
CA CYS A 14 -18.63 21.73 -1.45
C CYS A 14 -17.64 22.04 -2.57
N ALA A 15 -16.41 21.54 -2.44
CA ALA A 15 -15.47 21.55 -3.55
C ALA A 15 -15.96 20.52 -4.58
N THR A 16 -16.53 21.01 -5.69
CA THR A 16 -16.60 20.24 -6.93
C THR A 16 -15.18 20.23 -7.51
N ASP A 17 -14.49 19.09 -7.41
CA ASP A 17 -13.12 18.94 -7.90
C ASP A 17 -13.07 18.97 -9.43
N VAL A 18 -12.99 20.18 -10.00
CA VAL A 18 -12.45 20.36 -11.35
C VAL A 18 -10.93 20.25 -11.21
N VAL A 19 -10.41 19.08 -11.60
CA VAL A 19 -8.98 18.76 -11.73
C VAL A 19 -8.25 19.86 -12.52
N ASN A 20 -7.33 20.56 -11.87
CA ASN A 20 -6.47 21.54 -12.51
C ASN A 20 -5.19 20.83 -12.98
N ALA A 21 -4.91 20.82 -14.29
CA ALA A 21 -3.71 20.22 -14.87
C ALA A 21 -2.37 20.79 -14.33
N SER A 22 -2.43 21.83 -13.49
CA SER A 22 -1.29 22.54 -12.90
C SER A 22 -0.60 21.81 -11.74
N THR A 23 -1.08 20.64 -11.30
CA THR A 23 -0.50 19.91 -10.16
C THR A 23 0.56 18.88 -10.54
N LEU A 24 0.56 18.38 -11.79
CA LEU A 24 1.49 17.33 -12.23
C LEU A 24 2.93 17.84 -12.28
N GLY A 25 3.86 17.05 -11.73
CA GLY A 25 5.28 17.40 -11.68
C GLY A 25 5.62 18.50 -10.66
N ARG A 26 4.71 18.81 -9.75
CA ARG A 26 5.00 19.62 -8.57
C ARG A 26 5.89 18.84 -7.59
N SER A 27 6.95 19.50 -7.14
CA SER A 27 7.81 18.99 -6.08
C SER A 27 7.09 18.94 -4.73
N ILE A 28 7.25 17.83 -4.02
CA ILE A 28 6.83 17.70 -2.62
C ILE A 28 7.93 18.24 -1.73
N ASN A 29 7.62 19.31 -0.97
CA ASN A 29 8.52 19.94 0.01
C ASN A 29 9.95 20.18 -0.53
N ASN A 30 10.06 20.75 -1.73
CA ASN A 30 11.33 21.12 -2.38
C ASN A 30 12.30 19.93 -2.58
N GLY A 31 11.79 18.81 -3.10
CA GLY A 31 12.59 17.64 -3.43
C GLY A 31 12.90 16.73 -2.24
N LEU A 32 12.06 16.78 -1.20
CA LEU A 32 12.17 15.90 -0.03
C LEU A 32 12.30 14.42 -0.47
N GLU A 33 13.20 13.69 0.17
CA GLU A 33 13.30 12.24 -0.05
C GLU A 33 12.05 11.54 0.50
N LEU A 34 11.44 10.70 -0.32
CA LEU A 34 10.24 9.95 0.00
C LEU A 34 10.60 8.47 0.13
N LYS A 35 10.62 7.98 1.37
CA LYS A 35 10.69 6.55 1.71
C LYS A 35 9.27 6.04 1.89
N ILE A 36 8.73 5.43 0.83
CA ILE A 36 7.32 5.07 0.72
C ILE A 36 7.15 3.57 0.96
N MET A 37 6.22 3.19 1.83
CA MET A 37 5.76 1.82 1.98
C MET A 37 4.37 1.65 1.34
N PRO A 38 4.25 0.97 0.19
CA PRO A 38 2.96 0.56 -0.36
C PRO A 38 2.47 -0.65 0.45
N LEU A 39 1.44 -0.46 1.27
CA LEU A 39 0.84 -1.49 2.10
C LEU A 39 -0.52 -1.89 1.52
N GLY A 40 -0.66 -3.14 1.12
CA GLY A 40 -1.93 -3.64 0.62
C GLY A 40 -2.01 -5.12 0.30
N ALA A 41 -2.93 -5.44 -0.60
CA ALA A 41 -3.12 -6.79 -1.13
C ALA A 41 -2.80 -6.83 -2.64
N SER A 42 -3.51 -7.64 -3.41
CA SER A 42 -3.25 -7.87 -4.85
C SER A 42 -3.33 -6.61 -5.71
N ILE A 43 -4.19 -5.65 -5.35
CA ILE A 43 -4.27 -4.37 -6.07
C ILE A 43 -2.97 -3.57 -5.89
N VAL A 44 -2.43 -3.48 -4.67
CA VAL A 44 -1.13 -2.80 -4.41
C VAL A 44 0.03 -3.59 -4.99
N TYR A 45 -0.06 -4.92 -4.96
CA TYR A 45 0.89 -5.83 -5.59
C TYR A 45 1.02 -5.52 -7.08
N GLY A 46 -0.08 -5.21 -7.76
CA GLY A 46 -0.11 -4.90 -9.20
C GLY A 46 -0.62 -6.05 -10.04
N THR A 47 -1.43 -6.94 -9.47
CA THR A 47 -2.10 -8.02 -10.21
C THR A 47 -2.84 -7.45 -11.41
N ASP A 48 -2.75 -8.13 -12.56
CA ASP A 48 -3.31 -7.75 -13.86
C ASP A 48 -2.74 -6.50 -14.54
N SER A 49 -1.78 -5.80 -13.93
CA SER A 49 -0.96 -4.86 -14.69
C SER A 49 -0.01 -5.61 -15.61
N THR A 50 0.14 -5.14 -16.86
CA THR A 50 0.95 -5.83 -17.89
C THR A 50 2.41 -5.99 -17.49
N ASP A 51 2.92 -5.09 -16.66
CA ASP A 51 4.31 -5.04 -16.19
C ASP A 51 4.53 -5.51 -14.74
N GLY A 52 3.44 -5.86 -14.04
CA GLY A 52 3.42 -6.21 -12.62
C GLY A 52 3.73 -5.04 -11.67
N ASN A 53 3.85 -3.80 -12.17
CA ASN A 53 4.18 -2.65 -11.32
C ASN A 53 2.93 -2.02 -10.69
N GLY A 54 1.74 -2.30 -11.23
CA GLY A 54 0.50 -1.63 -10.84
C GLY A 54 0.63 -0.11 -10.95
N PHE A 55 0.18 0.61 -9.92
CA PHE A 55 0.35 2.07 -9.87
C PHE A 55 1.77 2.53 -9.50
N ARG A 56 2.62 1.64 -8.96
CA ARG A 56 3.85 2.01 -8.23
C ARG A 56 4.87 2.67 -9.14
N LEU A 57 5.11 2.11 -10.33
CA LEU A 57 6.04 2.72 -11.29
C LEU A 57 5.58 4.12 -11.70
N ARG A 58 4.31 4.26 -12.09
CA ARG A 58 3.78 5.53 -12.56
C ARG A 58 3.75 6.60 -11.47
N LEU A 59 3.44 6.21 -10.23
CA LEU A 59 3.51 7.11 -9.08
C LEU A 59 4.94 7.61 -8.85
N ARG A 60 5.92 6.70 -8.88
CA ARG A 60 7.34 7.07 -8.75
C ARG A 60 7.75 8.06 -9.83
N ASP A 61 7.41 7.79 -11.09
CA ASP A 61 7.77 8.68 -12.21
C ASP A 61 7.18 10.08 -12.01
N LEU A 62 5.94 10.19 -11.53
CA LEU A 62 5.31 11.48 -11.23
C LEU A 62 6.06 12.24 -10.11
N LEU A 63 6.46 11.55 -9.05
CA LEU A 63 7.19 12.13 -7.93
C LEU A 63 8.62 12.56 -8.33
N GLU A 64 9.34 11.70 -9.07
CA GLU A 64 10.69 11.98 -9.56
C GLU A 64 10.70 13.10 -10.61
N SER A 65 9.66 13.18 -11.46
CA SER A 65 9.49 14.32 -12.37
C SER A 65 9.30 15.65 -11.64
N GLY A 66 8.76 15.61 -10.42
CA GLY A 66 8.69 16.75 -9.50
C GLY A 66 9.97 17.01 -8.71
N GLY A 67 11.04 16.23 -8.92
CA GLY A 67 12.33 16.41 -8.27
C GLY A 67 12.46 15.73 -6.89
N ASN A 68 11.52 14.87 -6.51
CA ASN A 68 11.64 14.07 -5.30
C ASN A 68 12.47 12.81 -5.55
N LYS A 69 13.39 12.47 -4.64
CA LYS A 69 14.02 11.15 -4.63
C LYS A 69 13.08 10.15 -3.97
N VAL A 70 12.79 9.03 -4.63
CA VAL A 70 11.82 8.04 -4.13
C VAL A 70 12.50 6.71 -3.86
N SER A 71 12.24 6.13 -2.70
CA SER A 71 12.64 4.79 -2.29
C SER A 71 11.41 4.04 -1.81
N TYR A 72 11.03 2.95 -2.48
CA TYR A 72 10.01 2.06 -1.97
C TYR A 72 10.62 1.11 -0.94
N VAL A 73 9.90 0.83 0.13
CA VAL A 73 10.31 -0.07 1.20
C VAL A 73 9.23 -1.08 1.53
N GLY A 74 9.70 -2.25 1.95
CA GLY A 74 8.95 -3.42 2.35
C GLY A 74 9.93 -4.48 2.83
N LYS A 75 9.44 -5.59 3.36
CA LYS A 75 10.19 -6.63 4.04
C LYS A 75 11.36 -7.06 3.18
N ASP A 76 12.51 -7.32 3.78
CA ASP A 76 13.60 -7.94 3.03
C ASP A 76 13.38 -9.45 3.04
N ASP A 77 12.94 -10.01 1.92
CA ASP A 77 12.76 -11.46 1.77
C ASP A 77 14.06 -12.24 2.03
N PHE A 78 15.23 -11.60 1.88
CA PHE A 78 16.51 -12.27 2.04
C PHE A 78 16.78 -12.72 3.49
N ILE A 79 16.22 -12.04 4.49
CA ILE A 79 16.48 -12.36 5.91
C ILE A 79 15.58 -13.50 6.42
N ILE A 80 14.39 -13.70 5.82
CA ILE A 80 13.36 -14.57 6.40
C ILE A 80 13.47 -16.03 5.90
N LEU A 81 14.02 -16.28 4.71
CA LEU A 81 14.09 -17.65 4.16
C LEU A 81 15.09 -18.58 4.88
N GLN A 82 16.05 -18.04 5.65
CA GLN A 82 17.01 -18.85 6.39
C GLN A 82 16.55 -19.22 7.81
N GLN A 83 15.52 -18.56 8.35
CA GLN A 83 15.10 -18.70 9.75
C GLN A 83 13.69 -19.30 9.92
N VAL A 84 12.95 -19.54 8.83
CA VAL A 84 11.58 -20.05 8.86
C VAL A 84 11.51 -21.55 8.48
N PRO A 85 10.86 -22.41 9.31
CA PRO A 85 10.65 -23.83 9.01
C PRO A 85 9.94 -24.03 7.65
N PRO A 86 10.25 -25.12 6.91
CA PRO A 86 9.65 -25.38 5.60
C PRO A 86 8.12 -25.37 5.56
N THR A 87 7.46 -25.70 6.67
CA THR A 87 6.00 -25.77 6.81
C THR A 87 5.32 -24.39 6.82
N ASP A 88 6.05 -23.32 7.16
CA ASP A 88 5.52 -21.95 7.21
C ASP A 88 5.90 -21.10 6.00
N ARG A 89 6.60 -21.68 5.01
CA ARG A 89 7.00 -20.96 3.79
C ARG A 89 5.83 -20.53 2.93
N LEU A 90 4.69 -21.21 3.04
CA LEU A 90 3.46 -20.82 2.35
C LEU A 90 2.85 -19.51 2.93
N HIS A 91 3.19 -19.15 4.18
CA HIS A 91 2.78 -17.89 4.81
C HIS A 91 3.71 -16.71 4.45
N SER A 92 4.78 -16.95 3.68
CA SER A 92 5.75 -15.92 3.24
C SER A 92 5.52 -15.38 1.82
N LEU A 93 4.39 -15.69 1.18
CA LEU A 93 4.10 -15.33 -0.22
C LEU A 93 3.60 -13.90 -0.47
N GLY A 94 3.63 -12.99 0.52
CA GLY A 94 3.68 -11.57 0.17
C GLY A 94 5.07 -11.30 -0.41
N THR A 95 5.21 -10.86 -1.65
CA THR A 95 6.57 -10.59 -2.15
C THR A 95 7.02 -9.24 -1.62
N ALA A 96 8.23 -9.21 -1.08
CA ALA A 96 8.96 -7.98 -0.85
C ALA A 96 9.09 -7.12 -2.11
N PHE A 97 9.09 -7.75 -3.30
CA PHE A 97 9.34 -7.13 -4.59
C PHE A 97 8.45 -7.71 -5.69
N HIS A 98 7.76 -6.86 -6.45
CA HIS A 98 6.97 -7.30 -7.61
C HIS A 98 6.99 -6.28 -8.75
N GLY A 99 6.91 -6.79 -9.98
CA GLY A 99 6.97 -6.00 -11.22
C GLY A 99 8.39 -5.82 -11.75
N ASN A 100 8.49 -5.33 -12.98
CA ASN A 100 9.77 -5.18 -13.69
C ASN A 100 10.51 -3.85 -13.41
N MET A 101 9.96 -2.96 -12.58
CA MET A 101 10.63 -1.72 -12.19
C MET A 101 11.83 -1.97 -11.26
N SER A 102 12.85 -1.12 -11.32
CA SER A 102 13.80 -1.00 -10.21
C SER A 102 13.08 -0.48 -8.96
N ASN A 103 13.66 -0.64 -7.76
CA ASN A 103 13.07 -0.08 -6.54
C ASN A 103 11.60 -0.52 -6.38
N ASN A 104 11.33 -1.81 -6.60
CA ASN A 104 9.99 -2.38 -6.71
C ASN A 104 9.47 -2.98 -5.39
N ALA A 105 9.98 -2.49 -4.25
CA ALA A 105 9.59 -3.04 -2.97
C ALA A 105 8.11 -2.73 -2.63
N CYS A 106 7.43 -3.66 -1.97
CA CYS A 106 6.08 -3.45 -1.46
C CYS A 106 5.73 -4.36 -0.29
N GLU A 107 4.84 -3.89 0.58
CA GLU A 107 4.15 -4.67 1.60
C GLU A 107 2.79 -5.11 1.07
N ALA A 108 2.79 -5.90 -0.01
CA ALA A 108 1.58 -6.30 -0.71
C ALA A 108 1.35 -7.81 -0.62
N TYR A 109 0.19 -8.19 -0.08
CA TYR A 109 -0.16 -9.57 0.25
C TYR A 109 -1.44 -10.00 -0.49
N PRO A 110 -1.32 -10.51 -1.73
CA PRO A 110 -2.48 -10.97 -2.51
C PRO A 110 -3.42 -11.89 -1.70
N GLY A 111 -4.73 -11.60 -1.78
CA GLY A 111 -5.78 -12.35 -1.07
C GLY A 111 -5.92 -12.06 0.43
N ARG A 112 -5.09 -11.20 1.03
CA ARG A 112 -5.16 -10.92 2.47
C ARG A 112 -6.15 -9.81 2.83
N THR A 113 -6.83 -10.00 3.96
CA THR A 113 -7.67 -8.97 4.59
C THR A 113 -6.84 -7.88 5.26
N ILE A 114 -7.49 -6.85 5.81
CA ILE A 114 -6.80 -5.78 6.55
C ILE A 114 -6.01 -6.34 7.74
N ASP A 115 -6.63 -7.17 8.58
CA ASP A 115 -5.98 -7.74 9.76
C ASP A 115 -4.81 -8.66 9.36
N GLU A 116 -5.01 -9.57 8.41
CA GLU A 116 -3.95 -10.46 7.95
C GLU A 116 -2.75 -9.66 7.41
N ALA A 117 -2.97 -8.62 6.61
CA ALA A 117 -1.91 -7.78 6.07
C ALA A 117 -1.17 -6.98 7.16
N ASP A 118 -1.88 -6.43 8.16
CA ASP A 118 -1.25 -5.74 9.30
C ASP A 118 -0.37 -6.70 10.10
N GLN A 119 -0.89 -7.90 10.41
CA GLN A 119 -0.11 -8.94 11.07
C GLN A 119 1.12 -9.30 10.24
N HIS A 120 1.00 -9.51 8.94
CA HIS A 120 2.15 -9.82 8.10
C HIS A 120 3.22 -8.70 8.12
N ALA A 121 2.82 -7.43 8.09
CA ALA A 121 3.75 -6.29 8.17
C ALA A 121 4.48 -6.23 9.53
N LEU A 122 3.78 -6.51 10.63
CA LEU A 122 4.37 -6.62 11.96
C LEU A 122 5.40 -7.76 12.06
N HIS A 123 4.99 -8.97 11.65
CA HIS A 123 5.81 -10.18 11.74
C HIS A 123 7.04 -10.10 10.85
N SER A 124 6.94 -9.48 9.68
CA SER A 124 8.05 -9.30 8.75
C SER A 124 8.98 -8.14 9.14
N HIS A 125 8.66 -7.41 10.21
CA HIS A 125 9.38 -6.21 10.65
C HIS A 125 9.45 -5.11 9.59
N ALA A 126 8.43 -5.02 8.72
CA ALA A 126 8.28 -3.99 7.70
C ALA A 126 8.45 -2.59 8.29
N TYR A 127 7.85 -2.33 9.45
CA TYR A 127 7.90 -1.00 10.06
C TYR A 127 9.31 -0.57 10.53
N LYS A 128 10.29 -1.48 10.58
CA LYS A 128 11.70 -1.12 10.89
C LYS A 128 12.39 -0.33 9.78
N TYR A 129 11.79 -0.20 8.60
CA TYR A 129 12.27 0.73 7.57
C TYR A 129 11.98 2.20 7.91
N LEU A 130 11.06 2.46 8.84
CA LEU A 130 10.57 3.80 9.21
C LEU A 130 10.23 4.65 7.96
N PRO A 131 9.27 4.20 7.13
CA PRO A 131 8.85 4.98 5.97
C PRO A 131 8.28 6.32 6.43
N ASN A 132 8.65 7.43 5.80
CA ASN A 132 7.99 8.71 6.11
C ASN A 132 6.59 8.81 5.45
N VAL A 133 6.25 7.88 4.56
CA VAL A 133 4.95 7.75 3.91
C VAL A 133 4.51 6.28 3.84
N VAL A 134 3.30 5.97 4.29
CA VAL A 134 2.64 4.67 4.04
C VAL A 134 1.40 4.90 3.17
N LEU A 135 1.30 4.17 2.05
CA LEU A 135 0.12 4.16 1.19
C LEU A 135 -0.72 2.94 1.54
N VAL A 136 -1.96 3.12 1.97
CA VAL A 136 -2.83 2.01 2.41
C VAL A 136 -4.01 1.83 1.48
N HIS A 137 -4.10 0.65 0.87
CA HIS A 137 -5.25 0.19 0.09
C HIS A 137 -5.58 -1.28 0.44
N LEU A 138 -6.43 -1.45 1.46
CA LEU A 138 -6.82 -2.73 2.06
C LEU A 138 -8.30 -2.71 2.44
N GLY A 139 -8.97 -3.86 2.27
CA GLY A 139 -10.39 -4.05 2.62
C GLY A 139 -11.20 -4.78 1.54
N THR A 140 -10.71 -4.86 0.29
CA THR A 140 -11.42 -5.57 -0.79
C THR A 140 -11.62 -7.03 -0.45
N ASN A 141 -10.59 -7.70 0.09
CA ASN A 141 -10.66 -9.11 0.46
C ASN A 141 -11.60 -9.35 1.64
N ASP A 142 -11.65 -8.44 2.62
CA ASP A 142 -12.58 -8.47 3.75
C ASP A 142 -14.03 -8.53 3.22
N CYS A 143 -14.34 -7.73 2.18
CA CYS A 143 -15.62 -7.76 1.47
C CYS A 143 -15.84 -8.95 0.52
N MET A 144 -14.80 -9.72 0.19
CA MET A 144 -14.90 -10.91 -0.68
C MET A 144 -14.98 -12.22 0.09
N ARG A 145 -14.56 -12.27 1.36
CA ARG A 145 -14.57 -13.53 2.11
C ARG A 145 -16.00 -14.03 2.29
N GLU A 146 -16.21 -15.31 1.95
CA GLU A 146 -17.48 -16.01 2.16
C GLU A 146 -17.87 -16.16 3.65
N ALA A 147 -17.00 -15.74 4.59
CA ALA A 147 -17.14 -15.98 6.02
C ALA A 147 -17.88 -14.88 6.82
N ASN A 148 -18.69 -14.03 6.19
CA ASN A 148 -19.52 -12.99 6.83
C ASN A 148 -18.78 -11.79 7.45
N GLU A 149 -17.54 -11.48 7.07
CA GLU A 149 -16.92 -10.23 7.55
C GLU A 149 -17.70 -9.02 7.03
N THR A 150 -18.27 -8.27 7.96
CA THR A 150 -19.08 -7.11 7.66
C THR A 150 -18.21 -5.90 7.36
N ALA A 151 -18.74 -4.92 6.62
CA ALA A 151 -18.10 -3.63 6.45
C ALA A 151 -17.80 -2.91 7.80
N GLY A 152 -18.49 -3.29 8.88
CA GLY A 152 -18.20 -2.82 10.24
C GLY A 152 -16.92 -3.42 10.81
N GLU A 153 -16.77 -4.74 10.71
CA GLU A 153 -15.56 -5.45 11.17
C GLU A 153 -14.32 -5.03 10.36
N ALA A 154 -14.44 -4.94 9.03
CA ALA A 154 -13.37 -4.40 8.19
C ALA A 154 -12.97 -2.96 8.61
N ALA A 155 -13.94 -2.12 8.98
CA ALA A 155 -13.69 -0.76 9.48
C ALA A 155 -12.98 -0.75 10.85
N ASP A 156 -13.27 -1.71 11.72
CA ASP A 156 -12.59 -1.88 12.99
C ASP A 156 -11.14 -2.36 12.76
N HIS A 157 -10.91 -3.34 11.87
CA HIS A 157 -9.57 -3.75 11.45
C HIS A 157 -8.77 -2.59 10.85
N PHE A 158 -9.38 -1.74 10.01
CA PHE A 158 -8.71 -0.57 9.46
C PHE A 158 -8.34 0.46 10.55
N SER A 159 -9.18 0.62 11.56
CA SER A 159 -8.88 1.49 12.72
C SER A 159 -7.72 0.96 13.55
N THR A 160 -7.65 -0.37 13.72
CA THR A 160 -6.52 -1.06 14.35
C THR A 160 -5.25 -0.86 13.53
N LEU A 161 -5.27 -1.08 12.21
CA LEU A 161 -4.13 -0.88 11.32
C LEU A 161 -3.56 0.55 11.43
N LEU A 162 -4.41 1.58 11.43
CA LEU A 162 -3.93 2.96 11.63
C LEU A 162 -3.27 3.13 13.00
N SER A 163 -3.83 2.53 14.05
CA SER A 163 -3.25 2.56 15.40
C SER A 163 -1.89 1.86 15.44
N THR A 164 -1.78 0.67 14.83
CA THR A 164 -0.52 -0.07 14.67
C THR A 164 0.55 0.80 13.99
N ILE A 165 0.25 1.39 12.82
CA ILE A 165 1.21 2.23 12.09
C ILE A 165 1.69 3.39 12.98
N LYS A 166 0.77 4.05 13.69
CA LYS A 166 1.11 5.15 14.60
C LYS A 166 2.00 4.72 15.76
N GLU A 167 1.77 3.54 16.32
CA GLU A 167 2.58 2.97 17.40
C GLU A 167 4.00 2.61 16.92
N GLN A 168 4.13 2.15 15.68
CA GLN A 168 5.44 1.83 15.10
C GLN A 168 6.22 3.07 14.68
N ASP A 169 5.55 4.09 14.13
CA ASP A 169 6.13 5.39 13.81
C ASP A 169 5.06 6.50 13.78
N ALA A 170 5.01 7.27 14.85
CA ALA A 170 4.06 8.37 15.00
C ALA A 170 4.32 9.55 14.04
N ASP A 171 5.50 9.63 13.43
CA ASP A 171 5.90 10.73 12.54
C ASP A 171 5.61 10.43 11.06
N THR A 172 5.35 9.15 10.73
CA THR A 172 4.91 8.68 9.39
C THR A 172 3.61 9.36 8.96
N LEU A 173 3.54 9.84 7.72
CA LEU A 173 2.27 10.18 7.08
C LEU A 173 1.62 8.91 6.49
N VAL A 174 0.38 8.63 6.87
CA VAL A 174 -0.44 7.60 6.22
C VAL A 174 -1.34 8.26 5.18
N LEU A 175 -1.28 7.83 3.92
CA LEU A 175 -2.36 8.08 2.97
C LEU A 175 -3.22 6.83 2.89
N ALA A 176 -4.36 6.86 3.58
CA ALA A 176 -5.42 5.88 3.42
C ALA A 176 -6.17 6.16 2.12
N SER A 177 -6.71 5.12 1.47
CA SER A 177 -7.57 5.27 0.30
C SER A 177 -8.94 4.66 0.53
N THR A 178 -9.95 5.20 -0.14
CA THR A 178 -11.16 4.41 -0.41
C THR A 178 -10.82 3.26 -1.34
N LEU A 179 -11.56 2.17 -1.24
CA LEU A 179 -11.44 1.03 -2.14
C LEU A 179 -12.04 1.36 -3.51
N ILE A 180 -11.41 0.89 -4.58
CA ILE A 180 -11.97 0.93 -5.93
C ILE A 180 -13.24 0.09 -6.03
N ARG A 181 -14.00 0.26 -7.10
CA ARG A 181 -15.22 -0.53 -7.35
C ARG A 181 -14.88 -1.97 -7.67
N ASN A 182 -15.78 -2.89 -7.31
CA ASN A 182 -15.77 -4.28 -7.75
C ASN A 182 -16.93 -4.51 -8.74
N LEU A 183 -16.78 -5.41 -9.71
CA LEU A 183 -17.84 -5.70 -10.68
C LEU A 183 -18.83 -6.76 -10.16
N VAL A 184 -18.52 -7.45 -9.05
CA VAL A 184 -19.45 -8.31 -8.32
C VAL A 184 -20.34 -7.43 -7.41
N PRO A 185 -21.67 -7.37 -7.63
CA PRO A 185 -22.54 -6.41 -6.94
C PRO A 185 -22.54 -6.52 -5.41
N SER A 186 -22.50 -7.74 -4.86
CA SER A 186 -22.47 -7.96 -3.40
C SER A 186 -21.18 -7.44 -2.76
N VAL A 187 -20.04 -7.66 -3.42
CA VAL A 187 -18.73 -7.16 -2.97
C VAL A 187 -18.69 -5.64 -3.07
N ASP A 188 -19.16 -5.06 -4.18
CA ASP A 188 -19.19 -3.61 -4.39
C ASP A 188 -20.11 -2.91 -3.37
N GLN A 189 -21.22 -3.54 -2.97
CA GLN A 189 -22.09 -3.06 -1.91
C GLN A 189 -21.38 -3.03 -0.54
N CYS A 190 -20.65 -4.09 -0.20
CA CYS A 190 -19.81 -4.11 1.01
C CYS A 190 -18.73 -3.03 0.96
N ILE A 191 -18.04 -2.89 -0.18
CA ILE A 191 -17.02 -1.86 -0.41
C ILE A 191 -17.58 -0.46 -0.21
N ALA A 192 -18.75 -0.17 -0.77
CA ALA A 192 -19.41 1.12 -0.57
C ALA A 192 -19.70 1.38 0.92
N ALA A 193 -20.26 0.38 1.62
CA ALA A 193 -20.55 0.49 3.05
C ALA A 193 -19.29 0.63 3.93
N PHE A 194 -18.15 0.03 3.52
CA PHE A 194 -16.86 0.21 4.17
C PHE A 194 -16.28 1.59 3.89
N ASN A 195 -16.29 2.03 2.63
CA ASN A 195 -15.80 3.34 2.21
C ASN A 195 -16.52 4.49 2.93
N ASP A 196 -17.83 4.37 3.18
CA ASP A 196 -18.61 5.36 3.94
C ASP A 196 -18.11 5.56 5.39
N ARG A 197 -17.38 4.59 5.95
CA ARG A 197 -16.84 4.65 7.31
C ARG A 197 -15.46 5.30 7.38
N LEU A 198 -14.67 5.19 6.31
CA LEU A 198 -13.29 5.69 6.26
C LEU A 198 -13.14 7.19 6.64
N PRO A 199 -14.03 8.12 6.21
CA PRO A 199 -13.92 9.51 6.64
C PRO A 199 -13.98 9.69 8.16
N SER A 200 -14.80 8.91 8.86
CA SER A 200 -14.92 8.98 10.33
C SER A 200 -13.69 8.39 11.02
N ILE A 201 -13.18 7.25 10.52
CA ILE A 201 -11.96 6.60 11.00
C ILE A 201 -10.76 7.55 10.89
N VAL A 202 -10.55 8.14 9.71
CA VAL A 202 -9.46 9.09 9.44
C VAL A 202 -9.58 10.34 10.32
N ARG A 203 -10.79 10.87 10.53
CA ARG A 203 -11.00 12.00 11.46
C ARG A 203 -10.63 11.64 12.90
N LYS A 204 -11.00 10.45 13.39
CA LYS A 204 -10.66 9.99 14.74
C LYS A 204 -9.14 9.82 14.89
N ALA A 205 -8.48 9.18 13.92
CA ALA A 205 -7.04 9.03 13.89
C ALA A 205 -6.32 10.41 13.96
N ARG A 206 -6.72 11.38 13.12
CA ARG A 206 -6.22 12.76 13.17
C ARG A 206 -6.44 13.43 14.53
N ALA A 207 -7.60 13.24 15.16
CA ALA A 207 -7.91 13.82 16.46
C ALA A 207 -6.98 13.32 17.57
N THR A 208 -6.34 12.16 17.39
CA THR A 208 -5.31 11.64 18.31
C THR A 208 -3.89 12.09 17.95
N GLY A 209 -3.72 12.96 16.95
CA GLY A 209 -2.42 13.46 16.50
C GLY A 209 -1.74 12.62 15.42
N GLN A 210 -2.41 11.60 14.86
CA GLN A 210 -1.83 10.84 13.74
C GLN A 210 -1.86 11.67 12.45
N LYS A 211 -0.75 11.67 11.71
CA LYS A 211 -0.68 12.21 10.35
C LYS A 211 -1.31 11.21 9.39
N VAL A 212 -2.57 11.44 9.03
CA VAL A 212 -3.27 10.60 8.06
C VAL A 212 -4.07 11.46 7.09
N ALA A 213 -4.18 11.06 5.83
CA ALA A 213 -5.06 11.65 4.83
C ALA A 213 -5.84 10.57 4.08
N LEU A 214 -7.00 10.93 3.53
CA LEU A 214 -7.85 10.04 2.75
C LEU A 214 -7.79 10.44 1.28
N VAL A 215 -7.56 9.47 0.40
CA VAL A 215 -7.55 9.60 -1.07
C VAL A 215 -8.76 8.86 -1.64
N ASN A 216 -9.54 9.52 -2.49
CA ASN A 216 -10.71 8.90 -3.12
C ASN A 216 -10.29 8.12 -4.38
N MET A 217 -10.27 6.79 -4.31
CA MET A 217 -10.08 5.92 -5.48
C MET A 217 -11.40 5.43 -6.06
N HIS A 218 -12.43 5.27 -5.23
CA HIS A 218 -13.73 4.69 -5.59
C HIS A 218 -14.43 5.43 -6.73
N ASP A 219 -14.38 6.77 -6.71
CA ASP A 219 -15.00 7.59 -7.76
C ASP A 219 -14.04 7.91 -8.89
N ALA A 220 -12.73 7.83 -8.64
CA ALA A 220 -11.71 8.16 -9.63
C ALA A 220 -11.53 7.03 -10.65
N VAL A 221 -11.46 5.77 -10.20
CA VAL A 221 -11.26 4.61 -11.08
C VAL A 221 -12.61 4.13 -11.61
N PRO A 222 -12.88 4.26 -12.93
CA PRO A 222 -14.16 3.86 -13.48
C PRO A 222 -14.26 2.32 -13.56
N ARG A 223 -15.50 1.80 -13.53
CA ARG A 223 -15.75 0.35 -13.70
C ARG A 223 -15.23 -0.22 -15.02
N SER A 224 -15.13 0.60 -16.07
CA SER A 224 -14.54 0.21 -17.36
C SER A 224 -13.06 -0.15 -17.26
N ASP A 225 -12.38 0.33 -16.22
CA ASP A 225 -10.96 0.16 -16.03
C ASP A 225 -10.65 -0.96 -15.00
N ILE A 226 -11.66 -1.76 -14.68
CA ILE A 226 -11.55 -3.00 -13.89
C ILE A 226 -11.61 -4.19 -14.85
N ASN A 227 -10.74 -5.18 -14.65
CA ASN A 227 -10.72 -6.39 -15.44
C ASN A 227 -12.07 -7.14 -15.30
N SER A 228 -12.77 -7.30 -16.43
CA SER A 228 -14.08 -7.97 -16.45
C SER A 228 -14.01 -9.48 -16.20
N THR A 229 -12.82 -10.07 -16.28
CA THR A 229 -12.61 -11.51 -16.08
C THR A 229 -12.67 -11.90 -14.62
N ASP A 230 -12.07 -11.10 -13.73
CA ASP A 230 -12.02 -11.37 -12.29
C ASP A 230 -12.82 -10.37 -11.44
N ALA A 231 -13.39 -9.34 -12.08
CA ALA A 231 -14.23 -8.32 -11.48
C ALA A 231 -13.54 -7.44 -10.41
N THR A 232 -12.23 -7.55 -10.22
CA THR A 232 -11.56 -7.05 -9.00
C THR A 232 -10.36 -6.16 -9.30
N HIS A 233 -9.46 -6.57 -10.21
CA HIS A 233 -8.20 -5.85 -10.41
C HIS A 233 -8.33 -4.75 -11.46
N PRO A 234 -7.70 -3.58 -11.27
CA PRO A 234 -7.58 -2.59 -12.33
C PRO A 234 -6.80 -3.14 -13.53
N ASN A 235 -7.16 -2.68 -14.72
CA ASN A 235 -6.24 -2.76 -15.86
C ASN A 235 -5.19 -1.63 -15.79
N ASP A 236 -4.29 -1.57 -16.78
CA ASP A 236 -3.23 -0.56 -16.83
C ASP A 236 -3.75 0.89 -16.76
N ALA A 237 -4.92 1.18 -17.36
CA ALA A 237 -5.53 2.51 -17.31
C ALA A 237 -6.04 2.85 -15.89
N GLY A 238 -6.69 1.89 -15.24
CA GLY A 238 -7.15 2.04 -13.85
C GLY A 238 -5.98 2.25 -12.89
N TYR A 239 -4.89 1.49 -13.07
CA TYR A 239 -3.66 1.70 -12.29
C TYR A 239 -3.01 3.07 -12.53
N ALA A 240 -3.04 3.59 -13.76
CA ALA A 240 -2.55 4.93 -14.05
C ALA A 240 -3.39 6.03 -13.36
N ILE A 241 -4.70 5.82 -13.22
CA ILE A 241 -5.57 6.71 -12.43
C ILE A 241 -5.22 6.64 -10.95
N MET A 242 -5.08 5.44 -10.38
CA MET A 242 -4.66 5.28 -8.99
C MET A 242 -3.33 5.99 -8.71
N ALA A 243 -2.35 5.87 -9.61
CA ALA A 243 -1.06 6.56 -9.49
C ALA A 243 -1.23 8.08 -9.40
N ARG A 244 -2.11 8.66 -10.22
CA ARG A 244 -2.42 10.10 -10.20
C ARG A 244 -3.08 10.51 -8.89
N MET A 245 -4.07 9.76 -8.42
CA MET A 245 -4.77 10.06 -7.17
C MET A 245 -3.85 9.98 -5.96
N TRP A 246 -2.94 9.00 -5.92
CA TRP A 246 -1.90 8.94 -4.89
C TRP A 246 -0.98 10.16 -4.93
N TYR A 247 -0.52 10.53 -6.12
CA TYR A 247 0.34 11.70 -6.32
C TYR A 247 -0.35 12.99 -5.84
N GLU A 248 -1.61 13.21 -6.22
CA GLU A 248 -2.40 14.38 -5.79
C GLU A 248 -2.62 14.38 -4.28
N GLY A 249 -2.91 13.22 -3.69
CA GLY A 249 -2.99 13.05 -2.24
C GLY A 249 -1.70 13.45 -1.53
N LEU A 250 -0.55 13.05 -2.06
CA LEU A 250 0.76 13.38 -1.52
C LEU A 250 1.09 14.87 -1.65
N VAL A 251 0.76 15.48 -2.79
CA VAL A 251 0.89 16.93 -2.99
C VAL A 251 0.02 17.70 -1.99
N ASN A 252 -1.22 17.27 -1.78
CA ASN A 252 -2.15 17.93 -0.86
C ASN A 252 -1.75 17.75 0.61
N ALA A 253 -1.14 16.62 0.95
CA ALA A 253 -0.68 16.32 2.29
C ALA A 253 0.79 16.71 2.55
N SER A 254 1.45 17.39 1.62
CA SER A 254 2.90 17.60 1.64
C SER A 254 3.39 18.22 2.95
N ALA A 255 2.66 19.19 3.49
CA ALA A 255 3.01 19.89 4.73
C ALA A 255 3.11 18.96 5.97
N PHE A 256 2.55 17.76 5.90
CA PHE A 256 2.61 16.77 6.98
C PHE A 256 3.72 15.74 6.81
N ILE A 257 4.38 15.71 5.64
CA ILE A 257 5.45 14.73 5.36
C ILE A 257 6.75 15.19 6.03
N SER A 258 7.20 14.41 7.00
CA SER A 258 8.52 14.58 7.61
C SER A 258 9.64 14.05 6.72
N PRO A 259 10.89 14.54 6.87
CA PRO A 259 12.05 13.88 6.29
C PRO A 259 12.17 12.42 6.75
N PRO A 260 12.76 11.52 5.94
CA PRO A 260 12.98 10.13 6.36
C PRO A 260 13.78 10.04 7.66
N ASN A 261 13.36 9.15 8.56
CA ASN A 261 14.09 8.89 9.79
C ASN A 261 15.40 8.13 9.49
N SER A 262 16.54 8.71 9.91
CA SER A 262 17.87 8.16 9.64
C SER A 262 18.18 6.87 10.40
N THR A 263 17.40 6.52 11.44
CA THR A 263 17.57 5.26 12.18
C THR A 263 16.85 4.09 11.51
N GLY A 264 15.97 4.35 10.54
CA GLY A 264 15.27 3.33 9.79
C GLY A 264 16.20 2.58 8.86
N LYS A 265 15.91 1.29 8.62
CA LYS A 265 16.65 0.50 7.63
C LYS A 265 16.69 1.21 6.26
N GLY A 266 17.80 1.06 5.55
CA GLY A 266 17.93 1.51 4.16
C GLY A 266 16.93 0.80 3.26
N ALA A 267 16.59 1.40 2.11
CA ALA A 267 15.70 0.74 1.18
C ALA A 267 16.31 -0.58 0.68
N PRO A 268 15.52 -1.65 0.58
CA PRO A 268 16.05 -2.95 0.21
C PRO A 268 16.42 -2.94 -1.28
N VAL A 269 17.49 -3.66 -1.65
CA VAL A 269 17.99 -3.70 -3.02
C VAL A 269 17.10 -4.64 -3.83
N THR A 270 16.53 -4.17 -4.94
CA THR A 270 15.79 -5.02 -5.87
C THR A 270 16.66 -6.22 -6.29
N PRO A 271 16.22 -7.47 -6.05
CA PRO A 271 16.93 -8.64 -6.52
C PRO A 271 17.03 -8.57 -8.04
N SER A 272 18.26 -8.59 -8.58
CA SER A 272 18.41 -8.76 -10.03
C SER A 272 17.98 -10.18 -10.41
N ALA A 273 17.40 -10.39 -11.59
CA ALA A 273 17.11 -11.74 -12.12
C ALA A 273 18.36 -12.67 -12.11
N ALA A 274 19.57 -12.09 -12.15
CA ALA A 274 20.83 -12.83 -12.06
C ALA A 274 21.18 -13.32 -10.63
N ALA A 275 20.62 -12.71 -9.59
CA ALA A 275 20.81 -13.14 -8.21
C ALA A 275 19.99 -14.40 -7.89
N GLU A 276 18.78 -14.52 -8.45
CA GLU A 276 17.93 -15.72 -8.32
C GLU A 276 18.57 -16.96 -8.97
N LEU A 277 19.18 -16.81 -10.15
CA LEU A 277 19.87 -17.90 -10.87
C LEU A 277 21.15 -18.40 -10.17
N ARG A 278 21.89 -17.51 -9.50
CA ARG A 278 23.06 -17.92 -8.71
C ARG A 278 22.64 -18.68 -7.45
N HIS A 279 21.50 -18.34 -6.87
CA HIS A 279 21.02 -18.95 -5.64
C HIS A 279 20.46 -20.36 -5.85
N THR A 280 19.74 -20.60 -6.95
CA THR A 280 19.28 -21.95 -7.34
C THR A 280 20.46 -22.89 -7.62
N SER A 281 21.53 -22.37 -8.22
CA SER A 281 22.75 -23.13 -8.49
C SER A 281 23.48 -23.54 -7.21
N SER A 282 23.59 -22.66 -6.22
CA SER A 282 24.22 -22.97 -4.93
C SER A 282 23.42 -23.97 -4.08
N VAL A 283 22.09 -23.91 -4.12
CA VAL A 283 21.22 -24.87 -3.42
C VAL A 283 21.28 -26.26 -4.08
N MET A 284 21.30 -26.32 -5.42
CA MET A 284 21.47 -27.57 -6.17
C MET A 284 22.84 -28.21 -5.92
N ILE A 285 23.92 -27.42 -5.85
CA ILE A 285 25.27 -27.92 -5.53
C ILE A 285 25.33 -28.44 -4.08
N GLY A 286 24.70 -27.75 -3.12
CA GLY A 286 24.62 -28.20 -1.72
C GLY A 286 23.87 -29.53 -1.54
N MET A 287 22.77 -29.73 -2.27
CA MET A 287 22.04 -31.01 -2.28
C MET A 287 22.85 -32.15 -2.92
N PHE A 288 23.62 -31.87 -3.98
CA PHE A 288 24.46 -32.87 -4.63
C PHE A 288 25.62 -33.33 -3.72
N VAL A 289 26.25 -32.40 -2.99
CA VAL A 289 27.33 -32.75 -2.05
C VAL A 289 26.82 -33.59 -0.87
N MET A 290 25.62 -33.33 -0.36
CA MET A 290 25.03 -34.16 0.70
C MET A 290 24.66 -35.58 0.21
N LEU A 291 24.21 -35.73 -1.04
CA LEU A 291 23.86 -37.04 -1.59
C LEU A 291 25.10 -37.92 -1.81
N VAL A 292 26.23 -37.34 -2.22
CA VAL A 292 27.49 -38.07 -2.45
C VAL A 292 28.11 -38.55 -1.13
N VAL A 293 27.98 -37.80 -0.04
CA VAL A 293 28.50 -38.21 1.29
C VAL A 293 27.70 -39.41 1.86
N TRP A 294 26.42 -39.53 1.56
CA TRP A 294 25.59 -40.66 2.00
C TRP A 294 25.89 -41.97 1.25
N VAL A 295 26.30 -41.91 -0.01
CA VAL A 295 26.62 -43.11 -0.81
C VAL A 295 28.01 -43.69 -0.48
N VAL A 296 28.90 -42.89 0.13
CA VAL A 296 30.26 -43.34 0.51
C VAL A 296 30.31 -43.93 1.94
N LEU A 297 29.24 -43.78 2.73
CA LEU A 297 29.17 -44.22 4.13
C LEU A 297 28.13 -45.34 4.39
N ALA A 298 27.58 -45.96 3.34
CA ALA A 298 26.74 -47.16 3.40
C ALA A 298 27.42 -48.32 2.65
#